data_AF-A0A934RPH4-F1
#
_entry.id   AF-A0A934RPH4-F1
#
_cell.length_a   1.000
_cell.length_b   1.000
_cell.length_c   1.000
_cell.angle_alpha   90.00
_cell.angle_beta   90.00
_cell.angle_gamma   90.00
#
_symmetry.space_group_name_H-M   'P 1'
#
loop_
_entity.id
_entity.type
_entity.pdbx_description
1 polymer ?
#
loop_
_entity_poly.entity_id
_entity_poly.type
_entity_poly.pdbx_seq_one_letter_code
_entity_poly.pdbx_strand_id
1 'polypeptide(L)'
;MVKAWSKKLPHLNFPQNPETNWSQFSDQKHEILLFRLGNMTLLSSGQNQSLGNLPYARKREQFAQSQFVLTSKLAEENEEWTPERIDNRQRWMARQADSIWRISLLDDQQGT
;
A
#
# COMPACT_ATOMS: atom_id res chain seq x y z
N MET A 1 -24.66 14.01 5.26
CA MET A 1 -24.01 13.49 4.04
C MET A 1 -22.63 12.98 4.41
N VAL A 2 -22.35 11.74 4.00
CA VAL A 2 -21.09 10.95 4.10
C VAL A 2 -20.38 10.87 5.47
N LYS A 3 -20.99 10.13 6.42
CA LYS A 3 -20.26 9.49 7.53
C LYS A 3 -19.96 8.05 7.11
N ALA A 4 -18.69 7.74 6.82
CA ALA A 4 -18.25 6.38 6.44
C ALA A 4 -16.70 6.39 6.43
N TRP A 5 -15.89 5.60 7.15
CA TRP A 5 -16.05 4.32 7.83
C TRP A 5 -15.01 4.18 8.96
N SER A 6 -15.43 3.70 10.14
CA SER A 6 -14.56 3.27 11.24
C SER A 6 -14.33 1.75 11.18
N LYS A 7 -13.75 1.23 10.10
CA LYS A 7 -13.37 -0.20 10.01
C LYS A 7 -11.91 -0.36 9.62
N LYS A 8 -11.21 -1.19 10.42
CA LYS A 8 -9.81 -1.58 10.30
C LYS A 8 -9.54 -2.17 8.90
N LEU A 9 -9.10 -1.32 7.97
CA LEU A 9 -8.69 -1.70 6.61
C LEU A 9 -7.20 -1.38 6.42
N PRO A 10 -6.53 -1.99 5.43
CA PRO A 10 -5.20 -1.55 5.00
C PRO A 10 -5.19 -0.05 4.72
N HIS A 11 -4.14 0.65 5.13
CA HIS A 11 -4.00 2.09 4.90
C HIS A 11 -3.78 2.35 3.40
N LEU A 12 -4.50 3.33 2.85
CA LEU A 12 -4.26 3.84 1.50
C LEU A 12 -3.17 4.90 1.55
N ASN A 13 -2.07 4.66 0.83
CA ASN A 13 -0.92 5.57 0.82
C ASN A 13 -1.22 6.91 0.14
N PHE A 14 -2.32 6.98 -0.61
CA PHE A 14 -2.83 8.15 -1.29
C PHE A 14 -4.35 8.31 -1.06
N PRO A 15 -4.87 9.54 -0.81
CA PRO A 15 -6.29 9.78 -0.51
C PRO A 15 -7.27 9.40 -1.62
N GLN A 16 -8.49 9.04 -1.20
CA GLN A 16 -9.63 8.81 -2.11
C GLN A 16 -10.08 10.10 -2.81
N ASN A 17 -9.96 11.25 -2.13
CA ASN A 17 -10.22 12.57 -2.69
C ASN A 17 -8.92 13.39 -2.66
N PRO A 18 -8.18 13.46 -3.77
CA PRO A 18 -6.96 14.23 -3.85
C PRO A 18 -7.28 15.73 -3.90
N GLU A 19 -6.70 16.51 -2.99
CA GLU A 19 -6.58 17.95 -3.21
C GLU A 19 -5.51 18.22 -4.29
N THR A 20 -5.36 19.48 -4.71
CA THR A 20 -4.54 19.97 -5.84
C THR A 20 -3.08 19.47 -5.88
N ASN A 21 -2.56 18.93 -4.77
CA ASN A 21 -1.18 18.46 -4.62
C ASN A 21 -0.89 17.06 -5.21
N TRP A 22 -1.80 16.49 -6.01
CA TRP A 22 -1.67 15.15 -6.60
C TRP A 22 -1.82 15.13 -8.13
N SER A 23 -1.40 16.22 -8.79
CA SER A 23 -1.50 16.43 -10.23
C SER A 23 -0.89 15.33 -11.12
N GLN A 24 -0.01 14.49 -10.57
CA GLN A 24 0.57 13.33 -11.25
C GLN A 24 -0.42 12.15 -11.44
N PHE A 25 -1.57 12.18 -10.78
CA PHE A 25 -2.67 11.24 -10.94
C PHE A 25 -3.78 11.92 -11.75
N SER A 26 -3.85 11.66 -13.06
CA SER A 26 -5.01 12.08 -13.87
C SER A 26 -6.28 11.38 -13.36
N ASP A 27 -7.44 12.05 -13.38
CA ASP A 27 -8.71 11.55 -12.84
C ASP A 27 -9.06 10.11 -13.26
N GLN A 28 -8.83 9.72 -14.53
CA GLN A 28 -9.07 8.33 -14.99
C GLN A 28 -8.11 7.29 -14.39
N LYS A 29 -6.87 7.68 -14.07
CA LYS A 29 -5.89 6.79 -13.43
C LYS A 29 -6.14 6.68 -11.92
N HIS A 30 -6.82 7.66 -11.33
CA HIS A 30 -7.10 7.74 -9.90
C HIS A 30 -7.89 6.55 -9.38
N GLU A 31 -9.07 6.27 -9.95
CA GLU A 31 -9.96 5.19 -9.49
C GLU A 31 -9.32 3.80 -9.62
N ILE A 32 -8.58 3.57 -10.71
CA ILE A 32 -7.92 2.29 -10.98
C ILE A 32 -6.76 2.03 -10.01
N LEU A 33 -6.03 3.07 -9.59
CA LEU A 33 -4.86 2.94 -8.72
C LEU A 33 -5.25 2.93 -7.23
N LEU A 34 -6.40 3.53 -6.89
CA LEU A 34 -6.84 3.71 -5.52
C LEU A 34 -6.93 2.38 -4.75
N PHE A 35 -7.53 1.36 -5.36
CA PHE A 35 -7.78 0.05 -4.74
C PHE A 35 -6.75 -1.02 -5.08
N ARG A 36 -5.62 -0.66 -5.68
CA ARG A 36 -4.54 -1.61 -5.95
C ARG A 36 -3.83 -2.02 -4.68
N LEU A 37 -3.41 -3.28 -4.62
CA LEU A 37 -2.61 -3.79 -3.50
C LEU A 37 -1.30 -2.98 -3.36
N GLY A 38 -0.71 -2.57 -4.47
CA GLY A 38 0.47 -1.67 -4.52
C GLY A 38 0.29 -0.36 -3.75
N ASN A 39 -0.95 0.11 -3.57
CA ASN A 39 -1.28 1.34 -2.87
C ASN A 39 -1.61 1.13 -1.37
N MET A 40 -1.56 -0.11 -0.89
CA MET A 40 -1.94 -0.47 0.47
C MET A 40 -0.72 -0.78 1.35
N THR A 41 -0.79 -0.40 2.62
CA THR A 41 0.18 -0.82 3.64
C THR A 41 -0.48 -1.07 4.99
N LEU A 42 0.18 -1.86 5.84
CA LEU A 42 -0.30 -2.12 7.20
C LEU A 42 0.17 -1.04 8.17
N LEU A 43 -0.73 -0.59 9.02
CA LEU A 43 -0.49 0.35 10.11
C LEU A 43 -1.28 -0.05 11.35
N SER A 44 -0.80 0.38 12.52
CA SER A 44 -1.64 0.34 13.72
C SER A 44 -2.87 1.23 13.55
N SER A 45 -3.95 0.94 14.27
CA SER A 45 -5.19 1.70 14.16
C SER A 45 -5.03 3.19 14.53
N GLY A 46 -4.19 3.49 15.52
CA GLY A 46 -3.89 4.87 15.91
C GLY A 46 -3.15 5.64 14.82
N GLN A 47 -2.15 5.01 14.19
CA GLN A 47 -1.39 5.61 13.08
C GLN A 47 -2.25 5.80 11.82
N ASN A 48 -3.14 4.85 11.53
CA ASN A 48 -4.03 4.96 10.37
C ASN A 48 -4.96 6.18 10.50
N GLN A 49 -5.48 6.43 11.71
CA GLN A 49 -6.34 7.57 11.99
C GLN A 49 -5.57 8.90 11.94
N SER A 50 -4.37 8.95 12.51
CA SER A 50 -3.57 10.18 12.55
C SER A 50 -3.03 10.59 11.17
N LEU A 51 -2.69 9.63 10.31
CA LEU A 51 -2.11 9.91 9.00
C LEU A 51 -3.13 10.32 7.94
N GLY A 52 -4.35 9.77 7.98
CA GLY A 52 -5.48 10.18 7.13
C GLY A 52 -5.11 10.56 5.68
N ASN A 53 -5.45 11.79 5.29
CA ASN A 53 -5.20 12.37 3.96
C ASN A 53 -3.92 13.22 3.89
N LEU A 54 -3.01 13.10 4.85
CA LEU A 54 -1.77 13.87 4.83
C LEU A 54 -0.96 13.59 3.55
N PRO A 55 -0.15 14.56 3.08
CA PRO A 55 0.74 14.35 1.95
C PRO A 55 1.67 13.15 2.18
N TYR A 56 2.01 12.45 1.10
CA TYR A 56 2.88 11.27 1.19
C TYR A 56 4.18 11.54 1.94
N ALA A 57 4.81 12.70 1.76
CA ALA A 57 6.05 13.06 2.46
C ALA A 57 5.92 12.92 3.99
N ARG A 58 4.77 13.32 4.57
CA ARG A 58 4.47 13.17 6.00
C ARG A 58 4.15 11.73 6.38
N LYS A 59 3.43 11.02 5.53
CA LYS A 59 3.17 9.58 5.71
C LYS A 59 4.47 8.77 5.72
N ARG A 60 5.40 9.07 4.81
CA ARG A 60 6.70 8.43 4.66
C ARG A 60 7.54 8.52 5.94
N GLU A 61 7.58 9.69 6.58
CA GLU A 61 8.26 9.88 7.87
C GLU A 61 7.76 8.90 8.94
N GLN A 62 6.44 8.68 9.01
CA GLN A 62 5.83 7.73 9.95
C GLN A 62 6.00 6.27 9.51
N PHE A 63 5.95 6.00 8.20
CA PHE A 63 6.16 4.65 7.66
C PHE A 63 7.56 4.13 7.96
N ALA A 64 8.58 4.98 7.87
CA ALA A 64 9.96 4.64 8.20
C ALA A 64 10.14 4.17 9.65
N GLN A 65 9.29 4.65 10.56
CA GLN A 65 9.29 4.28 11.98
C GLN A 65 8.38 3.08 12.29
N SER A 66 7.76 2.47 11.28
CA SER A 66 6.83 1.35 11.48
C SER A 66 7.55 0.09 11.93
N GLN A 67 6.93 -0.66 12.84
CA GLN A 67 7.38 -2.00 13.22
C GLN A 67 7.11 -3.05 12.12
N PHE A 68 6.24 -2.74 11.16
CA PHE A 68 6.01 -3.61 10.01
C PHE A 68 7.11 -3.39 8.97
N VAL A 69 7.97 -4.40 8.78
CA VAL A 69 9.10 -4.35 7.83
C VAL A 69 8.66 -3.96 6.41
N LEU A 70 7.49 -4.44 5.96
CA LEU A 70 6.96 -4.08 4.63
C LEU A 70 6.56 -2.61 4.50
N THR A 71 6.21 -1.96 5.62
CA THR A 71 5.84 -0.55 5.70
C THR A 71 7.08 0.33 5.82
N SER A 72 8.08 -0.04 6.62
CA SER A 72 9.34 0.71 6.69
C SER A 72 10.10 0.65 5.35
N LYS A 73 10.18 -0.54 4.73
CA LYS A 73 10.74 -0.72 3.39
C LYS A 73 10.04 0.13 2.33
N LEU A 74 8.71 0.34 2.45
CA LEU A 74 7.98 1.23 1.56
C LEU A 74 8.55 2.64 1.61
N ALA A 75 8.80 3.16 2.81
CA ALA A 75 9.30 4.50 3.02
C ALA A 75 10.74 4.67 2.51
N GLU A 76 11.58 3.66 2.74
CA GLU A 76 13.00 3.64 2.33
C GLU A 76 13.16 3.63 0.81
N GLU A 77 12.35 2.84 0.09
CA GLU A 77 12.51 2.62 -1.35
C GLU A 77 11.78 3.66 -2.22
N ASN A 78 10.94 4.51 -1.62
CA ASN A 78 10.05 5.40 -2.35
C ASN A 78 10.07 6.80 -1.74
N GLU A 79 10.89 7.68 -2.31
CA GLU A 79 10.93 9.09 -1.90
C GLU A 79 9.67 9.85 -2.27
N GLU A 80 9.13 9.53 -3.44
CA GLU A 80 7.89 10.07 -3.98
C GLU A 80 6.89 8.95 -4.23
N TRP A 81 5.60 9.29 -4.21
CA TRP A 81 4.52 8.33 -4.44
C TRP A 81 3.81 8.60 -5.76
N THR A 82 4.23 7.88 -6.79
CA THR A 82 3.74 8.04 -8.16
C THR A 82 3.02 6.78 -8.64
N PRO A 83 2.21 6.85 -9.72
CA PRO A 83 1.62 5.66 -10.35
C PRO A 83 2.63 4.55 -10.66
N GLU A 84 3.81 4.93 -11.16
CA GLU A 84 4.92 4.02 -11.46
C GLU A 84 5.35 3.22 -10.22
N ARG A 85 5.43 3.89 -9.06
CA ARG A 85 5.81 3.25 -7.79
C ARG A 85 4.75 2.26 -7.30
N ILE A 86 3.46 2.59 -7.45
CA ILE A 86 2.36 1.67 -7.13
C ILE A 86 2.46 0.41 -7.99
N ASP A 87 2.73 0.54 -9.30
CA ASP A 87 2.84 -0.59 -10.21
C ASP A 87 4.06 -1.46 -9.88
N ASN A 88 5.22 -0.84 -9.66
CA ASN A 88 6.46 -1.53 -9.28
C ASN A 88 6.31 -2.28 -7.95
N ARG A 89 5.69 -1.66 -6.94
CA ARG A 89 5.42 -2.30 -5.65
C ARG A 89 4.48 -3.49 -5.81
N GLN A 90 3.42 -3.35 -6.60
CA GLN A 90 2.49 -4.46 -6.86
C GLN A 90 3.19 -5.65 -7.52
N ARG A 91 4.00 -5.41 -8.55
CA ARG A 91 4.79 -6.46 -9.22
C ARG A 91 5.79 -7.11 -8.27
N TRP A 92 6.39 -6.35 -7.36
CA TRP A 92 7.27 -6.90 -6.33
C TRP A 92 6.50 -7.82 -5.37
N MET A 93 5.36 -7.38 -4.83
CA MET A 93 4.53 -8.21 -3.95
C MET A 93 4.03 -9.48 -4.63
N ALA A 94 3.63 -9.41 -5.90
CA ALA A 94 3.22 -10.59 -6.68
C ALA A 94 4.35 -11.62 -6.79
N ARG A 95 5.59 -11.18 -7.01
CA ARG A 95 6.78 -12.06 -7.02
C ARG A 95 7.06 -12.67 -5.65
N GLN A 96 6.91 -11.90 -4.57
CA GLN A 96 7.07 -12.44 -3.22
C GLN A 96 6.01 -13.50 -2.91
N ALA A 97 4.74 -13.21 -3.23
CA ALA A 97 3.63 -14.14 -3.07
C ALA A 97 3.83 -15.45 -3.85
N ASP A 98 4.22 -15.37 -5.12
CA ASP A 98 4.54 -16.53 -5.96
C ASP A 98 5.68 -17.36 -5.34
N SER A 99 6.74 -16.72 -4.84
CA SER A 99 7.85 -17.41 -4.19
C SER A 99 7.47 -18.07 -2.87
N ILE A 100 6.63 -17.43 -2.06
CA ILE A 100 6.23 -17.92 -0.72
C ILE A 100 5.24 -19.09 -0.87
N TRP A 101 4.24 -18.93 -1.74
CA TRP A 101 3.16 -19.91 -1.88
C TRP A 101 3.48 -21.06 -2.84
N ARG A 102 4.57 -21.01 -3.60
CA ARG A 102 5.08 -22.17 -4.35
C ARG A 102 5.65 -23.26 -3.45
N ILE A 103 6.01 -22.95 -2.20
CA ILE A 103 6.44 -23.94 -1.22
C ILE A 103 5.16 -24.50 -0.58
N SER A 104 4.97 -25.83 -0.63
CA SER A 104 3.93 -26.64 0.05
C SER A 104 2.74 -27.18 -0.76
N LEU A 105 2.53 -26.86 -2.04
CA LEU A 105 1.38 -27.44 -2.78
C LEU A 105 1.71 -28.72 -3.57
N LEU A 106 2.99 -29.04 -3.80
CA LEU A 106 3.40 -30.15 -4.67
C LEU A 106 4.17 -31.28 -3.99
N ASP A 107 4.51 -31.14 -2.71
CA ASP A 107 5.35 -32.13 -2.02
C ASP A 107 4.54 -33.31 -1.42
N ASP A 108 3.21 -33.24 -1.44
CA ASP A 108 2.31 -34.22 -0.80
C ASP A 108 1.72 -35.25 -1.78
N GLN A 109 2.27 -35.42 -2.99
CA GLN A 109 1.79 -36.39 -3.99
C GLN A 109 2.87 -37.36 -4.50
N GLN A 110 3.96 -37.57 -3.77
CA GLN A 110 4.90 -38.68 -4.04
C GLN A 110 5.13 -39.50 -2.78
N GLY A 111 4.22 -40.42 -2.54
CA GLY A 111 4.29 -41.42 -1.48
C GLY A 111 3.26 -42.51 -1.71
N THR A 112 3.33 -43.19 -2.86
CA THR A 112 2.73 -44.53 -3.06
C THR A 112 3.56 -45.59 -2.37
#